data_AF-A0A069CVQ6-F1
#
_entry.id   AF-A0A069CVQ6-F1
#
_cell.length_a   1.000
_cell.length_b   1.000
_cell.length_c   1.000
_cell.angle_alpha   90.00
_cell.angle_beta   90.00
_cell.angle_gamma   90.00
#
_symmetry.space_group_name_H-M   'P 1'
#
loop_
_entity.id
_entity.type
_entity.pdbx_description
1 polymer ?
#
loop_
_entity_poly.entity_id
_entity_poly.type
_entity_poly.pdbx_seq_one_letter_code
_entity_poly.pdbx_strand_id
1 'polypeptide(L)'
;MPEKVKKPFYKKIWVWVLIILILIMASLAIFKLKDTADHSAPYYSKKNLNKEILSTDNDKMNDYQEDQFYSIARGLVHSEFPSLDMKQFDDDSLYVKKVKGTGTYFVDYVAELPSTKRKFETSATLTLKNADLRGTSKFTYKGLKSDFTSFIENMNNLNESLNNLDDSLDNLSSTFSNH
;
A
#
# COMPACT_ATOMS: atom_id res chain seq x y z
N MET A 1 9.13 34.69 -73.24
CA MET A 1 8.87 34.90 -71.80
C MET A 1 9.22 33.62 -71.07
N PRO A 2 10.21 33.58 -70.16
CA PRO A 2 10.53 32.36 -69.43
C PRO A 2 9.50 32.13 -68.33
N GLU A 3 8.85 30.97 -68.39
CA GLU A 3 7.89 30.48 -67.41
C GLU A 3 8.60 30.14 -66.10
N LYS A 4 8.21 30.79 -65.00
CA LYS A 4 8.79 30.55 -63.67
C LYS A 4 8.32 29.19 -63.15
N VAL A 5 9.14 28.15 -63.32
CA VAL A 5 8.92 26.85 -62.70
C VAL A 5 8.87 27.02 -61.18
N LYS A 6 7.67 26.90 -60.59
CA LYS A 6 7.48 26.94 -59.14
C LYS A 6 8.23 25.75 -58.54
N LYS A 7 9.36 26.04 -57.88
CA LYS A 7 10.09 25.03 -57.13
C LYS A 7 9.14 24.35 -56.14
N PRO A 8 9.10 23.03 -56.13
CA PRO A 8 8.10 22.32 -55.37
C PRO A 8 8.31 22.49 -53.87
N PHE A 9 7.27 22.97 -53.19
CA PHE A 9 7.22 23.12 -51.74
C PHE A 9 7.46 21.80 -50.98
N TYR A 10 7.33 20.64 -51.64
CA TYR A 10 7.48 19.32 -51.04
C TYR A 10 8.90 18.93 -50.61
N LYS A 11 9.96 19.57 -51.11
CA LYS A 11 11.35 19.23 -50.72
C LYS A 11 11.65 19.51 -49.23
N LYS A 12 10.87 20.38 -48.58
CA LYS A 12 11.03 20.71 -47.15
C LYS A 12 9.91 20.15 -46.26
N ILE A 13 8.81 19.65 -46.84
CA ILE A 13 7.69 19.05 -46.09
C ILE A 13 8.15 17.79 -45.34
N TRP A 14 9.02 16.98 -45.96
CA TRP A 14 9.53 15.77 -45.31
C TRP A 14 10.35 16.08 -44.04
N VAL A 15 11.06 17.21 -44.01
CA VAL A 15 11.76 17.68 -42.80
C VAL A 15 10.78 18.05 -41.70
N TRP A 16 9.67 18.73 -42.03
CA TRP A 16 8.62 19.04 -41.06
C TRP A 16 7.89 17.80 -40.54
N VAL A 17 7.62 16.82 -41.41
CA VAL A 17 7.05 15.52 -41.02
C VAL A 17 7.97 14.78 -40.06
N LEU A 18 9.28 14.79 -40.32
CA LEU A 18 10.28 14.15 -39.46
C LEU A 18 10.40 14.85 -38.09
N ILE A 19 10.31 16.19 -38.06
CA ILE A 19 10.27 16.96 -36.80
C ILE A 19 9.02 16.61 -35.98
N ILE A 20 7.84 16.57 -36.61
CA ILE A 20 6.59 16.22 -35.92
C ILE A 20 6.67 14.79 -35.37
N LEU A 21 7.21 13.85 -36.14
CA LEU A 21 7.39 12.46 -35.70
C LEU A 21 8.29 12.38 -34.45
N ILE A 22 9.40 13.13 -34.43
CA ILE A 22 10.30 13.19 -33.27
C ILE A 22 9.58 13.77 -32.04
N LEU A 23 8.77 14.81 -32.20
CA LEU A 23 8.00 15.40 -31.10
C LEU A 23 6.98 14.41 -30.51
N ILE A 24 6.31 13.62 -31.36
CA ILE A 24 5.37 12.58 -30.92
C ILE A 24 6.13 11.46 -30.17
N MET A 25 7.28 11.03 -30.66
CA MET A 25 8.11 10.03 -29.97
C MET A 25 8.61 10.52 -28.61
N ALA A 26 9.06 11.78 -28.55
CA ALA A 26 9.51 12.40 -27.32
C ALA A 26 8.37 12.53 -26.30
N SER A 27 7.17 12.95 -26.73
CA SER A 27 6.02 13.08 -25.83
C SER A 27 5.56 11.73 -25.28
N LEU A 28 5.55 10.66 -26.09
CA LEU A 28 5.24 9.31 -25.63
C LEU A 28 6.28 8.78 -24.64
N ALA A 29 7.57 9.06 -24.85
CA ALA A 29 8.63 8.67 -23.93
C ALA A 29 8.48 9.37 -22.56
N ILE A 30 8.22 10.68 -22.57
CA ILE A 30 7.98 11.45 -21.34
C ILE A 30 6.74 10.94 -20.61
N PHE A 31 5.65 10.66 -21.34
CA PHE A 31 4.42 10.12 -20.76
C PHE A 31 4.67 8.78 -20.05
N LYS A 32 5.37 7.84 -20.70
CA LYS A 32 5.68 6.54 -20.08
C LYS A 32 6.58 6.67 -18.85
N LEU A 33 7.55 7.58 -18.87
CA LEU A 33 8.43 7.83 -17.72
C LEU A 33 7.64 8.37 -16.54
N LYS A 34 6.73 9.31 -16.79
CA LYS A 34 5.86 9.88 -15.76
C LYS A 34 4.92 8.81 -15.19
N ASP A 35 4.23 8.08 -16.06
CA ASP A 35 3.34 6.98 -15.65
C ASP A 35 4.07 5.95 -14.77
N THR A 36 5.27 5.55 -15.17
CA THR A 36 6.06 4.60 -14.37
C THR A 36 6.44 5.21 -13.02
N ALA A 37 6.84 6.48 -12.98
CA ALA A 37 7.23 7.15 -11.75
C ALA A 37 6.05 7.31 -10.78
N ASP A 38 4.88 7.66 -11.30
CA ASP A 38 3.67 7.88 -10.50
C ASP A 38 3.15 6.58 -9.87
N HIS A 39 3.38 5.43 -10.52
CA HIS A 39 2.94 4.12 -10.02
C HIS A 39 4.04 3.31 -9.33
N SER A 40 5.28 3.81 -9.26
CA SER A 40 6.39 3.09 -8.63
C SER A 40 6.58 3.50 -7.17
N ALA A 41 7.03 2.55 -6.34
CA ALA A 41 7.42 2.79 -4.97
C ALA A 41 8.55 3.84 -4.91
N PRO A 42 8.38 4.93 -4.13
CA PRO A 42 9.35 6.01 -4.08
C PRO A 42 10.73 5.51 -3.65
N TYR A 43 11.77 5.91 -4.39
CA TYR A 43 13.16 5.54 -4.12
C TYR A 43 13.47 4.03 -4.07
N TYR A 44 12.66 3.17 -4.70
CA TYR A 44 12.83 1.71 -4.68
C TYR A 44 14.27 1.23 -4.92
N SER A 45 14.91 1.72 -5.98
CA SER A 45 16.25 1.31 -6.38
C SER A 45 17.39 1.94 -5.56
N LYS A 46 17.09 2.90 -4.66
CA LYS A 46 18.09 3.62 -3.85
C LYS A 46 18.47 2.82 -2.60
N LYS A 47 19.47 1.94 -2.73
CA LYS A 47 19.93 1.02 -1.67
C LYS A 47 20.46 1.69 -0.40
N ASN A 48 21.15 2.82 -0.53
CA ASN A 48 21.83 3.48 0.59
C ASN A 48 21.07 4.69 1.14
N LEU A 49 19.78 4.80 0.82
CA LEU A 49 18.96 5.92 1.25
C LEU A 49 18.26 5.59 2.58
N ASN A 50 18.28 6.56 3.49
CA ASN A 50 17.44 6.56 4.68
C ASN A 50 16.67 7.89 4.69
N LYS A 51 15.40 7.86 4.32
CA LYS A 51 14.62 9.07 4.06
C LYS A 51 13.15 8.84 4.34
N GLU A 52 12.56 9.76 5.08
CA GLU A 52 11.13 9.82 5.30
C GLU A 52 10.40 10.18 4.02
N ILE A 53 9.35 9.43 3.73
CA ILE A 53 8.57 9.55 2.49
C ILE A 53 7.16 10.05 2.80
N LEU A 54 6.56 9.54 3.88
CA LEU A 54 5.25 9.94 4.36
C LEU A 54 5.28 10.07 5.89
N SER A 55 4.78 11.20 6.38
CA SER A 55 4.68 11.58 7.79
C SER A 55 3.77 12.80 7.92
N THR A 56 3.50 13.26 9.14
CA THR A 56 2.76 14.50 9.39
C THR A 56 3.39 15.75 8.74
N ASP A 57 4.72 15.84 8.69
CA ASP A 57 5.43 17.05 8.24
C ASP A 57 5.96 16.94 6.80
N ASN A 58 5.91 15.74 6.22
CA ASN A 58 6.56 15.46 4.96
C ASN A 58 5.76 14.42 4.18
N ASP A 59 5.20 14.90 3.09
CA ASP A 59 4.56 14.08 2.07
C ASP A 59 5.35 14.18 0.75
N LYS A 60 5.90 13.04 0.34
CA LYS A 60 6.60 12.85 -0.94
C LYS A 60 5.92 11.80 -1.80
N MET A 61 4.82 11.21 -1.33
CA MET A 61 4.03 10.29 -2.13
C MET A 61 3.04 11.07 -2.96
N ASN A 62 2.51 10.44 -3.99
CA ASN A 62 1.24 10.87 -4.57
C ASN A 62 0.11 10.01 -3.97
N ASP A 63 -1.13 10.45 -4.17
CA ASP A 63 -2.32 9.78 -3.63
C ASP A 63 -2.37 8.28 -3.96
N TYR A 64 -1.93 7.90 -5.17
CA TYR A 64 -1.90 6.49 -5.58
C TYR A 64 -0.88 5.69 -4.77
N GLN A 65 0.35 6.19 -4.63
CA GLN A 65 1.39 5.54 -3.85
C GLN A 65 0.98 5.40 -2.39
N GLU A 66 0.41 6.45 -1.80
CA GLU A 66 -0.09 6.43 -0.44
C GLU A 66 -1.17 5.36 -0.24
N ASP A 67 -2.20 5.33 -1.09
CA ASP A 67 -3.25 4.31 -1.05
C ASP A 67 -2.68 2.89 -1.18
N GLN A 68 -1.68 2.69 -2.04
CA GLN A 68 -1.00 1.40 -2.16
C GLN A 68 -0.23 1.03 -0.88
N PHE A 69 0.40 1.98 -0.19
CA PHE A 69 1.05 1.69 1.09
C PHE A 69 0.05 1.40 2.21
N TYR A 70 -1.11 2.06 2.26
CA TYR A 70 -2.21 1.65 3.15
C TYR A 70 -2.68 0.23 2.84
N SER A 71 -2.87 -0.10 1.56
CA SER A 71 -3.25 -1.44 1.13
C SER A 71 -2.23 -2.50 1.56
N ILE A 72 -0.93 -2.19 1.44
CA ILE A 72 0.16 -3.06 1.91
C ILE A 72 0.14 -3.20 3.43
N ALA A 73 -0.09 -2.12 4.19
CA ALA A 73 -0.17 -2.15 5.64
C ALA A 73 -1.37 -2.99 6.14
N ARG A 74 -2.55 -2.82 5.53
CA ARG A 74 -3.72 -3.68 5.79
C ARG A 74 -3.42 -5.13 5.44
N GLY A 75 -2.76 -5.37 4.32
CA GLY A 75 -2.32 -6.71 3.91
C GLY A 75 -1.33 -7.33 4.88
N LEU A 76 -0.43 -6.55 5.48
CA LEU A 76 0.50 -6.99 6.52
C LEU A 76 -0.27 -7.45 7.76
N VAL A 77 -1.18 -6.62 8.28
CA VAL A 77 -2.01 -6.96 9.44
C VAL A 77 -2.82 -8.21 9.17
N HIS A 78 -3.51 -8.28 8.02
CA HIS A 78 -4.32 -9.46 7.66
C HIS A 78 -3.47 -10.73 7.48
N SER A 79 -2.22 -10.62 7.03
CA SER A 79 -1.34 -11.79 6.89
C SER A 79 -0.91 -12.39 8.23
N GLU A 80 -0.75 -11.57 9.26
CA GLU A 80 -0.42 -12.03 10.61
C GLU A 80 -1.68 -12.43 11.40
N PHE A 81 -2.77 -11.69 11.22
CA PHE A 81 -4.01 -11.83 11.95
C PHE A 81 -5.19 -12.10 10.98
N PRO A 82 -5.25 -13.27 10.34
CA PRO A 82 -6.24 -13.56 9.31
C PRO A 82 -7.69 -13.60 9.83
N SER A 83 -7.87 -13.77 11.15
CA SER A 83 -9.18 -13.72 11.81
C SER A 83 -9.71 -12.29 12.01
N LEU A 84 -8.87 -11.26 11.87
CA LEU A 84 -9.30 -9.87 11.92
C LEU A 84 -9.98 -9.48 10.61
N ASP A 85 -11.23 -9.03 10.73
CA ASP A 85 -11.91 -8.34 9.63
C ASP A 85 -11.47 -6.87 9.62
N MET A 86 -10.44 -6.58 8.81
CA MET A 86 -9.90 -5.22 8.66
C MET A 86 -10.93 -4.20 8.17
N LYS A 87 -12.09 -4.62 7.65
CA LYS A 87 -13.17 -3.70 7.26
C LYS A 87 -13.88 -3.04 8.43
N GLN A 88 -13.69 -3.57 9.65
CA GLN A 88 -14.26 -3.00 10.88
C GLN A 88 -13.41 -1.84 11.42
N PHE A 89 -12.24 -1.60 10.85
CA PHE A 89 -11.30 -0.59 11.29
C PHE A 89 -11.18 0.50 10.23
N ASP A 90 -11.10 1.74 10.69
CA ASP A 90 -10.76 2.87 9.86
C ASP A 90 -9.23 3.06 9.86
N ASP A 91 -8.68 3.51 8.73
CA ASP A 91 -7.30 3.94 8.66
C ASP A 91 -7.15 5.29 9.39
N ASP A 92 -6.35 5.34 10.45
CA ASP A 92 -6.13 6.57 11.23
C ASP A 92 -4.88 7.31 10.76
N SER A 93 -3.74 6.61 10.65
CA SER A 93 -2.50 7.22 10.16
C SER A 93 -1.53 6.21 9.57
N LEU A 94 -0.63 6.72 8.74
CA LEU A 94 0.44 5.96 8.10
C LEU A 94 1.72 6.78 8.06
N TYR A 95 2.80 6.17 8.53
CA TYR A 95 4.16 6.67 8.41
C TYR A 95 4.97 5.73 7.54
N VAL A 96 5.68 6.28 6.55
CA VAL A 96 6.53 5.50 5.66
C VAL A 96 7.91 6.12 5.53
N LYS A 97 8.93 5.31 5.77
CA LYS A 97 10.33 5.70 5.65
C LYS A 97 11.09 4.73 4.76
N LYS A 98 11.77 5.26 3.75
CA LYS A 98 12.79 4.51 3.02
C LYS A 98 13.92 4.18 3.98
N VAL A 99 14.25 2.90 4.13
CA VAL A 99 15.43 2.46 4.89
C VAL A 99 16.46 1.83 3.96
N LYS A 100 17.65 1.51 4.47
CA LYS A 100 18.71 0.88 3.67
C LYS A 100 18.22 -0.48 3.13
N GLY A 101 18.52 -0.76 1.86
CA GLY A 101 18.07 -1.94 1.12
C GLY A 101 17.25 -1.59 -0.14
N THR A 102 17.26 -2.44 -1.16
CA THR A 102 16.40 -2.24 -2.34
C THR A 102 14.96 -2.55 -1.97
N GLY A 103 14.03 -1.65 -2.31
CA GLY A 103 12.61 -1.86 -2.04
C GLY A 103 12.26 -1.99 -0.56
N THR A 104 13.16 -1.60 0.34
CA THR A 104 12.96 -1.74 1.79
C THR A 104 12.42 -0.45 2.40
N TYR A 105 11.34 -0.57 3.15
CA TYR A 105 10.62 0.52 3.79
C TYR A 105 10.30 0.14 5.24
N PHE A 106 10.44 1.08 6.15
CA PHE A 106 9.81 0.98 7.46
C PHE A 106 8.42 1.60 7.34
N VAL A 107 7.42 0.89 7.83
CA VAL A 107 6.03 1.34 7.90
C VAL A 107 5.59 1.28 9.35
N ASP A 108 4.88 2.32 9.76
CA ASP A 108 4.13 2.39 11.00
C ASP A 108 2.70 2.78 10.64
N TYR A 109 1.73 1.96 11.01
CA TYR A 109 0.35 2.06 10.59
C TYR A 109 -0.57 1.99 11.81
N VAL A 110 -1.54 2.89 11.86
CA VAL A 110 -2.52 2.95 12.94
C VAL A 110 -3.90 2.70 12.37
N ALA A 111 -4.56 1.67 12.91
CA ALA A 111 -5.95 1.37 12.66
C ALA A 111 -6.80 1.82 13.86
N GLU A 112 -7.97 2.39 13.62
CA GLU A 112 -8.92 2.78 14.67
C GLU A 112 -10.18 1.92 14.58
N LEU A 113 -10.63 1.38 15.71
CA LEU A 113 -11.93 0.74 15.82
C LEU A 113 -13.01 1.81 16.09
N PRO A 114 -13.90 2.13 15.15
CA PRO A 114 -14.76 3.32 15.25
C PRO A 114 -15.71 3.31 16.44
N SER A 115 -16.15 2.11 16.85
CA SER A 115 -17.09 1.91 17.95
C SER A 115 -16.52 2.26 19.33
N THR A 116 -15.20 2.13 19.50
CA THR A 116 -14.53 2.34 20.80
C THR A 116 -13.50 3.45 20.76
N LYS A 117 -13.18 3.98 19.56
CA LYS A 117 -12.07 4.92 19.34
C LYS A 117 -10.71 4.36 19.81
N ARG A 118 -10.62 3.03 19.93
CA ARG A 118 -9.37 2.35 20.27
C ARG A 118 -8.48 2.30 19.03
N LYS A 119 -7.24 2.73 19.20
CA LYS A 119 -6.20 2.69 18.18
C LYS A 119 -5.32 1.46 18.35
N PHE A 120 -4.86 0.91 17.23
CA PHE A 120 -4.00 -0.25 17.16
C PHE A 120 -2.82 0.10 16.26
N GLU A 121 -1.63 0.14 16.85
CA GLU A 121 -0.42 0.45 16.11
C GLU A 121 0.19 -0.84 15.57
N THR A 122 0.71 -0.78 14.34
CA THR A 122 1.43 -1.87 13.69
C THR A 122 2.61 -1.33 12.93
N SER A 123 3.81 -1.74 13.33
CA SER A 123 5.06 -1.36 12.67
C SER A 123 5.83 -2.56 12.16
N ALA A 124 6.45 -2.42 10.99
CA ALA A 124 7.33 -3.44 10.41
C ALA A 124 8.31 -2.85 9.40
N THR A 125 9.40 -3.58 9.15
CA THR A 125 10.23 -3.34 7.97
C THR A 125 9.77 -4.23 6.83
N LEU A 126 9.19 -3.61 5.80
CA LEU A 126 8.72 -4.24 4.58
C LEU A 126 9.81 -4.25 3.50
N THR A 127 9.84 -5.29 2.69
CA THR A 127 10.61 -5.34 1.43
C THR A 127 9.66 -5.72 0.31
N LEU A 128 9.43 -4.77 -0.60
CA LEU A 128 8.62 -4.96 -1.80
C LEU A 128 9.39 -5.80 -2.81
N LYS A 129 8.73 -6.74 -3.50
CA LYS A 129 9.37 -7.55 -4.54
C LYS A 129 9.56 -6.79 -5.85
N ASN A 130 8.69 -5.82 -6.14
CA ASN A 130 8.69 -5.04 -7.36
C ASN A 130 8.62 -3.54 -7.04
N ALA A 131 9.15 -2.72 -7.96
CA ALA A 131 9.04 -1.27 -7.87
C ALA A 131 7.64 -0.80 -8.24
N ASP A 132 7.04 -1.40 -9.27
CA ASP A 132 5.68 -1.06 -9.71
C ASP A 132 4.69 -1.51 -8.62
N LEU A 133 3.88 -0.56 -8.15
CA LEU A 133 2.83 -0.80 -7.16
C LEU A 133 1.53 -1.27 -7.83
N ARG A 134 1.45 -1.28 -9.17
CA ARG A 134 0.31 -1.84 -9.90
C ARG A 134 0.28 -3.35 -9.76
N GLY A 135 -0.86 -3.87 -9.30
CA GLY A 135 -1.13 -5.29 -9.19
C GLY A 135 -0.96 -5.82 -7.77
N THR A 136 -0.88 -7.15 -7.61
CA THR A 136 -0.71 -7.78 -6.30
C THR A 136 0.74 -7.72 -5.86
N SER A 137 1.16 -6.52 -5.45
CA SER A 137 2.49 -6.22 -4.92
C SER A 137 2.82 -7.11 -3.73
N LYS A 138 3.45 -8.27 -3.99
CA LYS A 138 3.87 -9.19 -2.93
C LYS A 138 5.04 -8.54 -2.17
N PHE A 139 4.91 -8.44 -0.86
CA PHE A 139 5.95 -7.97 0.04
C PHE A 139 6.44 -9.12 0.92
N THR A 140 7.56 -8.88 1.58
CA THR A 140 8.03 -9.67 2.73
C THR A 140 8.26 -8.69 3.87
N TYR A 141 8.20 -9.15 5.12
CA TYR A 141 8.36 -8.28 6.27
C TYR A 141 9.22 -8.93 7.35
N LYS A 142 9.75 -8.09 8.24
CA LYS A 142 10.49 -8.51 9.42
C LYS A 142 10.28 -7.52 10.56
N GLY A 143 10.45 -8.01 11.78
CA GLY A 143 10.37 -7.19 12.99
C GLY A 143 8.99 -6.57 13.19
N LEU A 144 7.93 -7.34 12.89
CA LEU A 144 6.56 -6.92 13.13
C LEU A 144 6.37 -6.67 14.63
N LYS A 145 5.73 -5.54 14.96
CA LYS A 145 5.21 -5.22 16.28
C LYS A 145 3.79 -4.72 16.09
N SER A 146 2.83 -5.28 16.80
CA SER A 146 1.43 -4.92 16.63
C SER A 146 0.67 -5.05 17.94
N ASP A 147 -0.17 -4.06 18.23
CA ASP A 147 -1.09 -4.09 19.38
C ASP A 147 -2.25 -5.09 19.17
N PHE A 148 -2.45 -5.55 17.94
CA PHE A 148 -3.47 -6.56 17.62
C PHE A 148 -3.18 -7.91 18.27
N THR A 149 -1.92 -8.25 18.56
CA THR A 149 -1.56 -9.51 19.23
C THR A 149 -2.28 -9.64 20.57
N SER A 150 -2.11 -8.67 21.46
CA SER A 150 -2.74 -8.68 22.78
C SER A 150 -4.26 -8.56 22.70
N PHE A 151 -4.78 -7.86 21.70
CA PHE A 151 -6.23 -7.76 21.48
C PHE A 151 -6.85 -9.12 21.14
N ILE A 152 -6.24 -9.85 20.21
CA ILE A 152 -6.74 -11.17 19.78
C ILE A 152 -6.60 -12.20 20.89
N GLU A 153 -5.49 -12.21 21.63
CA GLU A 153 -5.32 -13.09 22.79
C GLU A 153 -6.44 -12.87 23.83
N ASN A 154 -6.77 -11.62 24.13
CA ASN A 154 -7.86 -11.29 25.04
C ASN A 154 -9.23 -11.74 24.52
N MET A 155 -9.51 -11.58 23.22
CA MET A 155 -10.77 -12.03 22.61
C MET A 155 -10.92 -13.56 22.68
N ASN A 156 -9.85 -14.30 22.43
CA ASN A 156 -9.87 -15.76 22.49
C ASN A 156 -10.15 -16.26 23.91
N ASN A 157 -9.48 -15.66 24.91
CA ASN A 157 -9.68 -16.00 26.32
C ASN A 157 -11.12 -15.69 26.80
N LEU A 158 -11.70 -14.59 26.31
CA LEU A 158 -13.09 -14.22 26.58
C LEU A 158 -14.07 -15.25 25.99
N ASN A 159 -13.86 -15.66 24.73
CA ASN A 159 -14.71 -16.66 24.08
C ASN A 159 -14.65 -18.02 24.79
N GLU A 160 -13.46 -18.46 25.20
CA GLU A 160 -13.32 -19.70 25.98
C GLU A 160 -14.06 -19.62 27.31
N SER A 161 -13.98 -18.47 28.00
CA SER A 161 -14.70 -18.25 29.25
C SER A 161 -16.22 -18.28 29.07
N LEU A 162 -16.74 -17.74 27.95
CA LEU A 162 -18.17 -17.75 27.63
C LEU A 162 -18.68 -19.16 27.29
N ASN A 163 -17.91 -19.94 26.53
CA ASN A 163 -18.29 -21.32 26.20
C ASN A 163 -18.36 -22.20 27.45
N ASN A 164 -17.40 -22.07 28.36
CA ASN A 164 -17.40 -22.80 29.63
C ASN A 164 -18.60 -22.44 30.53
N LEU A 165 -19.13 -21.22 30.40
CA LEU A 165 -20.34 -20.77 31.11
C LEU A 165 -21.60 -21.42 30.55
N ASP A 166 -21.73 -21.51 29.22
CA ASP A 166 -22.89 -22.14 28.56
C ASP A 166 -22.98 -23.63 28.91
N ASP A 167 -21.86 -24.36 28.83
CA ASP A 167 -21.77 -25.76 29.22
C ASP A 167 -22.16 -26.01 30.69
N SER A 168 -21.88 -25.04 31.57
CA SER A 168 -22.26 -25.11 32.98
C SER A 168 -23.77 -24.92 33.20
N LEU A 169 -24.40 -24.06 32.40
CA LEU A 169 -25.83 -23.78 32.46
C LEU A 169 -26.66 -24.95 31.92
N ASP A 170 -26.21 -25.59 30.85
CA ASP A 170 -26.87 -26.78 30.28
C ASP A 170 -26.83 -27.98 31.24
N ASN A 171 -25.71 -28.17 31.94
CA ASN A 171 -25.60 -29.20 32.98
C ASN A 171 -26.49 -28.92 34.20
N LEU A 172 -26.68 -27.65 34.58
CA LEU A 172 -27.63 -27.28 35.63
C LEU A 172 -29.08 -27.52 35.18
N SER A 173 -29.44 -27.11 33.97
CA SER A 173 -30.76 -27.31 33.35
C SER A 173 -31.18 -28.80 33.33
N SER A 174 -30.28 -29.68 32.87
CA SER A 174 -30.53 -31.13 32.84
C SER A 174 -30.66 -31.77 34.22
N THR A 175 -30.04 -31.18 35.25
CA THR A 175 -30.18 -31.63 36.63
C THR A 175 -31.54 -31.24 37.22
N PHE A 176 -32.06 -30.05 36.89
CA PHE A 176 -33.39 -29.60 37.34
C PHE A 176 -34.56 -30.21 36.57
N SER A 177 -34.37 -30.68 35.33
CA SER A 177 -35.44 -31.32 34.55
C SER A 177 -35.67 -32.81 34.88
N ASN A 178 -34.79 -33.44 35.65
CA ASN A 178 -34.88 -34.85 36.05
C ASN A 178 -35.48 -35.05 37.47
N HIS A 179 -36.06 -34.00 38.05
CA HIS A 179 -36.75 -34.02 39.35
C HIS A 179 -38.21 -33.59 39.21
#